data_AF-A0A317Z5N0-F1
#
_entry.id   AF-A0A317Z5N0-F1
#
_cell.length_a   1.000
_cell.length_b   1.000
_cell.length_c   1.000
_cell.angle_alpha   90.00
_cell.angle_beta   90.00
_cell.angle_gamma   90.00
#
_symmetry.space_group_name_H-M   'P 1'
#
loop_
_entity.id
_entity.type
_entity.pdbx_description
1 polymer ?
#
loop_
_entity_poly.entity_id
_entity_poly.type
_entity_poly.pdbx_seq_one_letter_code
_entity_poly.pdbx_strand_id
1 'polypeptide(L)' 'MKVFNEATVKNTYKMSDAIQDIEQLFTDMDGIHLAQRTVIPTGDGAKSMLYMPCVHTGRQLGIVKITSITPENPQNG' A
#
# COMPACT_ATOMS: atom_id res chain seq x y z
N MET A 1 -18.30 -2.30 -6.70
CA MET A 1 -17.12 -1.71 -6.04
C MET A 1 -17.44 -1.58 -4.55
N LYS A 2 -16.61 -2.15 -3.66
CA LYS A 2 -16.74 -1.94 -2.20
C LYS A 2 -15.80 -0.82 -1.79
N VAL A 3 -16.24 0.06 -0.88
CA VAL A 3 -15.45 1.19 -0.37
C VAL A 3 -15.33 1.05 1.14
N PHE A 4 -14.11 1.15 1.65
CA PHE A 4 -13.82 1.09 3.08
C PHE A 4 -13.17 2.41 3.50
N ASN A 5 -13.64 2.98 4.60
CA ASN A 5 -13.03 4.17 5.19
C ASN A 5 -12.03 3.77 6.29
N GLU A 6 -11.25 4.75 6.76
CA GLU A 6 -10.22 4.53 7.78
C GLU A 6 -10.80 3.99 9.10
N ALA A 7 -11.95 4.51 9.55
CA ALA A 7 -12.57 4.08 10.79
C ALA A 7 -12.98 2.59 10.74
N THR A 8 -13.56 2.14 9.62
CA THR A 8 -13.89 0.73 9.40
C THR A 8 -12.63 -0.12 9.40
N VAL A 9 -11.59 0.28 8.67
CA VAL A 9 -10.33 -0.48 8.62
C VAL A 9 -9.69 -0.61 10.01
N LYS A 10 -9.58 0.49 10.78
CA LYS A 10 -9.03 0.48 12.14
C LYS A 10 -9.83 -0.40 13.11
N ASN A 11 -11.16 -0.42 12.95
CA ASN A 11 -12.03 -1.21 13.81
C ASN A 11 -12.00 -2.70 13.48
N THR A 12 -11.77 -3.06 12.22
CA THR A 12 -11.85 -4.46 11.76
C THR A 12 -10.49 -5.13 11.62
N TYR A 13 -9.45 -4.45 11.15
CA TYR A 13 -8.13 -5.03 10.88
C TYR A 13 -7.12 -4.63 11.97
N LYS A 14 -6.58 -5.63 12.67
CA LYS A 14 -5.70 -5.43 13.83
C LYS A 14 -4.25 -5.72 13.49
N MET A 15 -3.36 -5.33 14.40
CA MET A 15 -1.91 -5.53 14.22
C MET A 15 -1.55 -7.03 14.15
N SER A 16 -2.26 -7.89 14.87
CA SER A 16 -2.10 -9.35 14.78
C SER A 16 -2.36 -9.86 13.37
N ASP A 17 -3.42 -9.35 12.73
CA ASP A 17 -3.81 -9.74 11.37
C ASP A 17 -2.73 -9.27 10.38
N ALA A 18 -2.26 -8.03 10.54
CA ALA A 18 -1.19 -7.46 9.73
C ALA A 18 0.12 -8.25 9.81
N ILE A 19 0.53 -8.67 11.01
CA ILE A 19 1.73 -9.47 11.20
C ILE A 19 1.56 -10.84 10.53
N GLN A 20 0.46 -11.53 10.83
CA GLN A 20 0.18 -12.86 10.29
C GLN A 20 0.11 -12.85 8.76
N ASP A 21 -0.58 -11.86 8.18
CA ASP A 21 -0.72 -11.74 6.72
C ASP A 21 0.63 -11.52 6.03
N ILE A 22 1.50 -10.71 6.64
CA ILE A 22 2.84 -10.43 6.09
C ILE A 22 3.75 -11.65 6.25
N GLU A 23 3.74 -12.33 7.39
CA GLU A 23 4.50 -13.57 7.58
C GLU A 23 4.07 -14.63 6.56
N GLN A 24 2.76 -14.81 6.39
CA GLN A 24 2.23 -15.73 5.38
C GLN A 24 2.64 -15.32 3.97
N LEU A 25 2.59 -14.03 3.65
CA LEU A 25 3.03 -13.51 2.34
C LEU A 25 4.49 -13.89 2.05
N PHE A 26 5.37 -13.76 3.04
CA PHE A 26 6.78 -14.10 2.88
C PHE A 26 7.03 -15.61 2.71
N THR A 27 6.08 -16.48 3.05
CA THR A 27 6.20 -17.93 2.77
C THR A 27 5.99 -18.28 1.29
N ASP A 28 5.35 -17.41 0.51
CA ASP A 28 5.07 -17.62 -0.92
C ASP A 28 5.23 -16.29 -1.69
N MET A 29 6.47 -15.83 -1.82
CA MET A 29 6.80 -14.65 -2.62
C MET A 29 6.83 -14.94 -4.12
N ASP A 30 7.02 -16.20 -4.53
CA ASP A 30 7.08 -16.60 -5.94
C ASP A 30 5.74 -16.39 -6.65
N GLY A 31 4.62 -16.50 -5.92
CA GLY A 31 3.28 -16.18 -6.38
C GLY A 31 2.98 -14.69 -6.51
N ILE A 32 3.96 -13.79 -6.32
CA ILE A 32 3.78 -12.34 -6.31
C ILE A 32 4.63 -11.68 -7.39
N HIS A 33 3.96 -11.00 -8.31
CA HIS A 33 4.60 -10.16 -9.32
C HIS A 33 4.51 -8.70 -8.91
N LEU A 34 5.67 -8.11 -8.65
CA LEU A 34 5.83 -6.69 -8.38
C LEU A 34 6.22 -5.99 -9.68
N ALA A 35 5.58 -4.85 -9.97
CA ALA A 35 6.07 -3.94 -10.99
C ALA A 35 6.89 -2.83 -10.31
N GLN A 36 7.84 -2.23 -11.05
CA GLN A 36 8.59 -1.10 -10.54
C GLN A 36 7.63 0.03 -10.16
N ARG A 37 7.78 0.55 -8.94
CA ARG A 37 6.97 1.68 -8.48
C ARG A 37 7.18 2.89 -9.41
N THR A 38 6.09 3.56 -9.76
CA THR A 38 6.18 4.87 -10.44
C THR A 38 6.23 5.95 -9.38
N VAL A 39 7.25 6.81 -9.46
CA VAL A 39 7.43 7.95 -8.57
C VAL A 39 7.28 9.21 -9.40
N ILE A 40 6.29 10.03 -9.06
CA ILE A 40 6.02 11.31 -9.70
C ILE A 40 6.41 12.41 -8.70
N PRO A 41 7.47 13.18 -8.96
CA PRO A 41 7.78 14.36 -8.15
C PRO A 41 6.63 15.36 -8.22
N THR A 42 6.23 15.92 -7.08
CA THR A 42 5.10 16.88 -6.99
C THR A 42 5.52 18.26 -6.48
N GLY A 43 6.81 18.47 -6.28
CA GLY A 43 7.40 19.74 -5.86
C GLY A 43 8.83 19.55 -5.39
N ASP A 44 9.36 20.56 -4.73
CA ASP A 44 10.72 20.53 -4.20
C ASP A 44 10.89 19.50 -3.07
N GLY A 45 12.13 19.03 -2.90
CA GLY A 45 12.50 18.10 -1.85
C GLY A 45 11.94 16.70 -2.06
N ALA A 46 11.42 16.08 -0.99
CA ALA A 46 10.93 14.70 -1.01
C ALA A 46 9.46 14.56 -1.46
N LYS A 47 8.84 15.64 -1.97
CA LYS A 47 7.43 15.68 -2.37
C LYS A 47 7.19 14.78 -3.57
N SER A 48 6.40 13.73 -3.37
CA SER A 48 6.17 12.75 -4.43
C SER A 48 4.85 12.00 -4.27
N MET A 49 4.32 11.55 -5.40
CA MET A 49 3.25 10.55 -5.50
C MET A 49 3.87 9.22 -5.93
N LEU A 50 3.53 8.15 -5.21
CA LEU A 50 4.01 6.80 -5.48
C LEU A 50 2.84 5.92 -5.89
N TYR A 51 2.98 5.26 -7.04
CA TYR A 51 2.09 4.20 -7.51
C TYR A 51 2.83 2.87 -7.39
N MET A 52 2.30 1.96 -6.57
CA MET A 52 2.91 0.67 -6.25
C MET A 52 1.96 -0.47 -6.66
N PRO A 53 2.00 -0.88 -7.94
CA PRO A 53 1.22 -2.01 -8.42
C PRO A 53 1.87 -3.36 -8.08
N CYS A 54 1.04 -4.34 -7.72
CA CYS A 54 1.43 -5.74 -7.60
C CYS A 54 0.27 -6.68 -7.99
N VAL A 55 0.63 -7.92 -8.32
CA VAL A 55 -0.32 -9.01 -8.62
C VAL A 55 0.09 -10.24 -7.83
N HIS A 56 -0.84 -10.83 -7.07
CA HIS A 56 -0.68 -12.14 -6.47
C HIS A 56 -1.41 -13.18 -7.33
N THR A 57 -0.68 -13.97 -8.11
CA THR A 57 -1.24 -14.92 -9.09
C THR A 57 -1.94 -16.09 -8.43
N GLY A 58 -1.40 -16.62 -7.32
CA GLY A 58 -2.03 -17.69 -6.54
C GLY A 58 -3.39 -17.31 -5.94
N ARG A 59 -3.59 -16.02 -5.61
CA ARG A 59 -4.86 -15.49 -5.07
C ARG A 59 -5.72 -14.78 -6.13
N GLN A 60 -5.28 -14.73 -7.38
CA GLN A 60 -5.93 -13.99 -8.47
C GLN A 60 -6.27 -12.52 -8.11
N LEU A 61 -5.34 -11.85 -7.42
CA LEU A 61 -5.57 -10.53 -6.84
C LEU A 61 -4.58 -9.49 -7.40
N GLY A 62 -5.10 -8.42 -8.00
CA GLY A 62 -4.32 -7.25 -8.40
C GLY A 62 -4.58 -6.07 -7.48
N ILE A 63 -3.52 -5.41 -7.00
CA ILE A 63 -3.62 -4.26 -6.10
C ILE A 63 -2.71 -3.14 -6.61
N VAL A 64 -3.16 -1.89 -6.46
CA VAL A 64 -2.29 -0.72 -6.56
C VAL A 64 -2.45 0.12 -5.31
N LYS A 65 -1.33 0.39 -4.63
CA LYS A 65 -1.29 1.41 -3.56
C LYS A 65 -0.82 2.73 -4.16
N ILE A 66 -1.64 3.76 -3.99
CA ILE A 66 -1.30 5.15 -4.33
C ILE A 66 -1.07 5.88 -3.01
N THR A 67 0.09 6.47 -2.82
CA THR A 67 0.41 7.23 -1.59
C THR A 67 1.25 8.45 -1.92
N SER A 68 1.08 9.52 -1.14
CA SER A 68 1.85 10.75 -1.24
C SER A 68 2.86 10.82 -0.10
N ILE A 69 4.05 11.32 -0.41
CA ILE A 69 5.00 11.79 0.60
C ILE A 69 5.01 13.32 0.50
N THR A 70 4.57 13.98 1.56
CA THR A 70 4.58 15.45 1.69
C THR A 70 5.11 15.80 3.08
N PRO A 71 6.42 16.09 3.23
CA PRO A 71 7.04 16.30 4.54
C PRO A 71 6.38 17.41 5.37
N GLU A 72 5.92 18.47 4.71
CA GLU A 72 5.31 19.64 5.35
C GLU A 72 3.82 19.44 5.68
N ASN A 73 3.24 18.27 5.36
CA ASN A 73 1.82 18.02 5.60
C ASN A 73 1.37 18.21 7.07
N PRO A 74 2.16 17.87 8.09
CA PRO A 74 1.79 18.14 9.48
C PRO A 74 1.57 19.62 9.81
N GLN A 75 2.08 20.55 9.01
CA GLN A 75 1.87 22.00 9.20
C GLN A 75 0.54 22.48 8.61
N ASN A 76 -0.10 21.66 7.78
CA ASN A 76 -1.35 21.99 7.09
C ASN A 76 -2.55 21.21 7.66
N GLY A 77 -2.41 20.66 8.88
CA GLY A 77 -3.37 19.78 9.54
C GLY A 77 -4.14 20.43 10.68
#